data_AF-A0A3B6LRY3-F1
#
_entry.id   AF-A0A3B6LRY3-F1
#
_cell.length_a   1.000
_cell.length_b   1.000
_cell.length_c   1.000
_cell.angle_alpha   90.00
_cell.angle_beta   90.00
_cell.angle_gamma   90.00
#
_symmetry.space_group_name_H-M   'P 1'
#
loop_
_entity.id
_entity.type
_entity.pdbx_description
1 polymer ?
#
loop_
_entity_poly.entity_id
_entity_poly.type
_entity_poly.pdbx_seq_one_letter_code
_entity_poly.pdbx_strand_id
1 'polypeptide(L)'
;MDMGAILRSATRLLEMAGGTHPHPDALGRLRRVLGATAAHCISNPIFTDSFKQMLDNFVGNFSNDTRKVDNLTARLQATRSPEGHHKGLRHGVSPTAQLAGLHGNDLFRALMALQLPVTAPPEFCLEATLAAQSLIVHDHLDLFIHLCEEATFNGDSTAVNEFNFMVFMDHINTLEKFMQEHIDLADAAATSRATTGQAK
;
A
#
# COMPACT_ATOMS: atom_id res chain seq x y z
N MET A 1 -18.73 -9.45 25.52
CA MET A 1 -17.30 -9.26 25.22
C MET A 1 -16.85 -10.39 24.29
N ASP A 2 -16.68 -10.15 22.99
CA ASP A 2 -16.26 -11.17 22.02
C ASP A 2 -14.76 -11.05 21.72
N MET A 3 -13.94 -11.42 22.71
CA MET A 3 -12.48 -11.50 22.53
C MET A 3 -12.08 -12.48 21.43
N GLY A 4 -12.92 -13.48 21.14
CA GLY A 4 -12.73 -14.41 20.04
C GLY A 4 -12.73 -13.70 18.68
N ALA A 5 -13.63 -12.74 18.46
CA ALA A 5 -13.63 -11.93 17.24
C ALA A 5 -12.37 -11.07 17.10
N ILE A 6 -11.94 -10.40 18.18
CA ILE A 6 -10.73 -9.57 18.16
C ILE A 6 -9.51 -10.40 17.77
N LEU A 7 -9.33 -11.58 18.38
CA LEU A 7 -8.22 -12.47 18.07
C LEU A 7 -8.27 -12.98 16.62
N ARG A 8 -9.45 -13.28 16.08
CA ARG A 8 -9.61 -13.67 14.66
C ARG A 8 -9.22 -12.53 13.71
N SER A 9 -9.72 -11.32 13.96
CA SER A 9 -9.39 -10.14 13.14
C SER A 9 -7.90 -9.79 13.23
N ALA A 10 -7.28 -9.92 14.41
CA ALA A 10 -5.85 -9.70 14.62
C ALA A 10 -4.99 -10.74 13.87
N THR A 11 -5.35 -12.02 13.93
CA THR A 11 -4.66 -13.08 13.17
C THR A 11 -4.78 -12.84 11.68
N ARG A 12 -5.99 -12.54 11.18
CA ARG A 12 -6.20 -12.21 9.78
C ARG A 12 -5.36 -11.02 9.33
N LEU A 13 -5.26 -9.98 10.17
CA LEU A 13 -4.42 -8.83 9.87
C LEU A 13 -2.94 -9.21 9.78
N LEU A 14 -2.43 -10.03 10.70
CA LEU A 14 -1.04 -10.52 10.66
C LEU A 14 -0.74 -11.33 9.40
N GLU A 15 -1.68 -12.18 8.97
CA GLU A 15 -1.54 -12.96 7.73
C GLU A 15 -1.49 -12.05 6.50
N MET A 16 -2.43 -11.10 6.39
CA MET A 16 -2.45 -10.13 5.28
C MET A 16 -1.18 -9.28 5.27
N ALA A 17 -0.78 -8.75 6.43
CA ALA A 17 0.45 -7.95 6.56
C ALA A 17 1.71 -8.76 6.25
N GLY A 18 1.74 -10.06 6.55
CA GLY A 18 2.85 -10.93 6.14
C GLY A 18 2.98 -11.08 4.63
N GLY A 19 1.85 -11.06 3.90
CA GLY A 19 1.80 -11.16 2.44
C GLY A 19 2.17 -9.87 1.69
N THR A 20 2.22 -8.71 2.35
CA THR A 20 2.52 -7.43 1.71
C THR A 20 4.00 -7.07 1.68
N HIS A 21 4.86 -7.95 2.20
CA HIS A 21 6.31 -7.71 2.34
C HIS A 21 6.63 -6.33 2.95
N PRO A 22 6.07 -6.01 4.14
CA PRO A 22 6.29 -4.72 4.78
C PRO A 22 7.74 -4.59 5.25
N HIS A 23 8.11 -3.41 5.74
CA HIS A 23 9.40 -3.20 6.38
C HIS A 23 9.68 -4.30 7.43
N PRO A 24 10.92 -4.85 7.52
CA PRO A 24 11.23 -5.99 8.37
C PRO A 24 10.77 -5.85 9.84
N ASP A 25 10.81 -4.64 10.38
CA ASP A 25 10.41 -4.35 11.75
C ASP A 25 8.88 -4.20 11.95
N ALA A 26 8.13 -3.91 10.89
CA ALA A 26 6.70 -3.58 10.98
C ALA A 26 5.86 -4.77 11.47
N LEU A 27 6.13 -5.99 10.97
CA LEU A 27 5.39 -7.19 11.38
C LEU A 27 5.65 -7.54 12.86
N GLY A 28 6.89 -7.35 13.33
CA GLY A 28 7.25 -7.52 14.73
C GLY A 28 6.53 -6.51 15.64
N ARG A 29 6.53 -5.23 15.24
CA ARG A 29 5.79 -4.16 15.93
C ARG A 29 4.29 -4.43 15.97
N LEU A 30 3.71 -4.86 14.85
CA LEU A 30 2.29 -5.20 14.74
C LEU A 30 1.90 -6.34 15.69
N ARG A 31 2.68 -7.43 15.70
CA ARG A 31 2.42 -8.55 16.62
C ARG A 31 2.50 -8.12 18.08
N ARG A 32 3.50 -7.30 18.43
CA ARG A 32 3.68 -6.76 19.78
C ARG A 32 2.49 -5.90 20.20
N VAL A 33 2.10 -4.94 19.35
CA VAL A 33 1.04 -3.99 19.69
C VAL A 33 -0.31 -4.70 19.78
N LEU A 34 -0.66 -5.58 18.84
CA LEU A 34 -1.90 -6.36 18.90
C LEU A 34 -1.99 -7.20 20.17
N GLY A 35 -0.87 -7.81 20.61
CA GLY A 35 -0.82 -8.55 21.87
C GLY A 35 -1.04 -7.66 23.10
N ALA A 36 -0.40 -6.49 23.14
CA ALA A 36 -0.57 -5.53 24.24
C ALA A 36 -1.99 -4.95 24.28
N THR A 37 -2.55 -4.59 23.12
CA THR A 37 -3.90 -4.05 23.00
C THR A 37 -4.94 -5.10 23.39
N ALA A 38 -4.75 -6.36 22.99
CA ALA A 38 -5.62 -7.47 23.43
C ALA A 38 -5.58 -7.66 24.97
N ALA A 39 -4.41 -7.54 25.60
CA ALA A 39 -4.29 -7.57 27.05
C ALA A 39 -4.97 -6.36 27.72
N HIS A 40 -4.88 -5.18 27.09
CA HIS A 40 -5.56 -3.97 27.57
C HIS A 40 -7.09 -4.13 27.51
N CYS A 41 -7.64 -4.73 26.45
CA CYS A 41 -9.07 -5.04 26.34
C CYS A 41 -9.59 -5.89 27.50
N ILE A 42 -8.82 -6.87 28.00
CA ILE A 42 -9.22 -7.71 29.15
C ILE A 42 -9.46 -6.85 30.39
N SER A 43 -8.68 -5.78 30.55
CA SER A 43 -8.73 -4.90 31.72
C SER A 43 -9.69 -3.71 31.55
N ASN A 44 -10.10 -3.40 30.31
CA ASN A 44 -10.93 -2.24 29.98
C ASN A 44 -12.05 -2.61 28.98
N PRO A 45 -13.26 -2.94 29.48
CA PRO A 45 -14.40 -3.31 28.63
C PRO A 45 -14.87 -2.18 27.69
N ILE A 46 -14.76 -0.91 28.11
CA ILE A 46 -15.15 0.25 27.30
C ILE A 46 -14.23 0.38 26.09
N PHE A 47 -12.92 0.19 26.31
CA PHE A 47 -11.94 0.19 25.23
C PHE A 47 -12.16 -0.97 24.24
N THR A 48 -12.60 -2.13 24.74
CA THR A 48 -12.75 -3.36 23.92
C THR A 48 -13.66 -3.16 22.70
N ASP A 49 -14.83 -2.53 22.88
CA ASP A 49 -15.76 -2.32 21.76
C ASP A 49 -15.20 -1.33 20.74
N SER A 50 -14.55 -0.25 21.21
CA SER A 50 -13.90 0.73 20.33
C SER A 50 -12.74 0.13 19.54
N PHE A 51 -11.91 -0.69 20.17
CA PHE A 51 -10.80 -1.37 19.51
C PHE A 51 -11.28 -2.41 18.51
N LYS A 52 -12.32 -3.17 18.84
CA LYS A 52 -12.93 -4.13 17.91
C LYS A 52 -13.41 -3.41 16.64
N GLN A 53 -14.14 -2.31 16.79
CA GLN A 53 -14.62 -1.54 15.64
C GLN A 53 -13.46 -0.97 14.81
N MET A 54 -12.45 -0.41 15.45
CA MET A 54 -11.24 0.09 14.78
C MET A 54 -10.53 -1.01 13.99
N LEU A 55 -10.32 -2.18 14.61
CA LEU A 55 -9.65 -3.33 14.00
C LEU A 55 -10.45 -3.89 12.82
N ASP A 56 -11.77 -4.06 12.97
CA ASP A 56 -12.63 -4.59 11.90
C ASP A 56 -12.67 -3.63 10.69
N ASN A 57 -12.79 -2.32 10.94
CA ASN A 57 -12.72 -1.29 9.90
C ASN A 57 -11.37 -1.31 9.18
N PHE A 58 -10.28 -1.38 9.94
CA PHE A 58 -8.93 -1.41 9.39
C PHE A 58 -8.70 -2.67 8.55
N VAL A 59 -9.07 -3.86 9.05
CA VAL A 59 -8.99 -5.13 8.30
C VAL A 59 -9.77 -5.06 6.99
N GLY A 60 -10.95 -4.43 6.99
CA GLY A 60 -11.75 -4.21 5.79
C GLY A 60 -11.03 -3.34 4.75
N ASN A 61 -10.52 -2.17 5.18
CA ASN A 61 -9.81 -1.24 4.30
C ASN A 61 -8.49 -1.82 3.80
N PHE A 62 -7.69 -2.41 4.71
CA PHE A 62 -6.42 -3.04 4.38
C PHE A 62 -6.62 -4.16 3.36
N SER A 63 -7.65 -5.00 3.52
CA SER A 63 -7.98 -6.05 2.54
C SER A 63 -8.34 -5.50 1.16
N ASN A 64 -8.91 -4.30 1.07
CA ASN A 64 -9.18 -3.66 -0.22
C ASN A 64 -7.89 -3.13 -0.85
N ASP A 65 -6.99 -2.55 -0.06
CA ASP A 65 -5.71 -2.05 -0.56
C ASP A 65 -4.78 -3.18 -1.00
N THR A 66 -4.73 -4.31 -0.27
CA THR A 66 -3.97 -5.49 -0.73
C THR A 66 -4.55 -6.04 -2.03
N ARG A 67 -5.88 -6.04 -2.20
CA ARG A 67 -6.52 -6.44 -3.47
C ARG A 67 -6.12 -5.51 -4.62
N LYS A 68 -5.96 -4.21 -4.38
CA LYS A 68 -5.45 -3.27 -5.41
C LYS A 68 -4.02 -3.66 -5.83
N VAL A 69 -3.15 -4.02 -4.89
CA VAL A 69 -1.79 -4.53 -5.18
C VAL A 69 -1.86 -5.78 -6.05
N ASP A 70 -2.71 -6.75 -5.70
CA ASP A 70 -2.88 -7.99 -6.46
C ASP A 70 -3.37 -7.71 -7.89
N ASN A 71 -4.36 -6.83 -8.03
CA ASN A 71 -4.91 -6.44 -9.33
C ASN A 71 -3.86 -5.75 -10.22
N LEU A 72 -3.07 -4.83 -9.64
CA LEU A 72 -1.98 -4.16 -10.37
C LEU A 72 -0.88 -5.15 -10.76
N THR A 73 -0.55 -6.08 -9.87
CA THR A 73 0.42 -7.15 -10.13
C THR A 73 -0.04 -8.02 -11.30
N ALA A 74 -1.29 -8.48 -11.28
CA ALA A 74 -1.87 -9.27 -12.37
C ALA A 74 -1.90 -8.50 -13.69
N ARG A 75 -2.28 -7.21 -13.67
CA ARG A 75 -2.27 -6.34 -14.85
C ARG A 75 -0.87 -6.14 -15.41
N LEU A 76 0.13 -5.93 -14.56
CA LEU A 76 1.53 -5.81 -14.96
C LEU A 76 2.04 -7.12 -15.59
N GLN A 77 1.73 -8.27 -15.00
CA GLN A 77 2.08 -9.58 -15.56
C GLN A 77 1.44 -9.81 -16.93
N ALA A 78 0.16 -9.48 -17.09
CA ALA A 78 -0.54 -9.59 -18.37
C ALA A 78 0.07 -8.69 -19.45
N THR A 79 0.51 -7.48 -19.07
CA THR A 79 1.13 -6.53 -20.00
C THR A 79 2.53 -6.99 -20.44
N ARG A 80 3.26 -7.71 -19.56
CA ARG A 80 4.58 -8.31 -19.85
C ARG A 80 4.53 -9.61 -20.66
N SER A 81 3.34 -10.14 -20.99
CA SER A 81 3.18 -11.49 -21.57
C SER A 81 3.88 -11.65 -22.95
N PRO A 82 4.40 -12.85 -23.30
CA PRO A 82 5.47 -13.02 -24.31
C PRO A 82 5.02 -13.05 -25.79
N GLU A 83 3.74 -12.88 -26.11
CA GLU A 83 3.24 -13.12 -27.49
C GLU A 83 3.69 -12.06 -28.53
N GLY A 84 4.37 -11.00 -28.10
CA GLY A 84 4.98 -10.02 -28.99
C GLY A 84 6.50 -10.10 -28.98
N HIS A 85 7.10 -10.76 -29.98
CA HIS A 85 8.53 -10.61 -30.31
C HIS A 85 8.88 -9.13 -30.55
N HIS A 86 9.28 -8.40 -29.52
CA HIS A 86 9.95 -7.11 -29.67
C HIS A 86 11.46 -7.30 -29.56
N LYS A 87 12.05 -7.75 -30.68
CA LYS A 87 13.43 -7.41 -31.02
C LYS A 87 13.53 -5.88 -31.05
N GLY A 88 14.17 -5.29 -30.03
CA GLY A 88 14.72 -3.93 -30.15
C GLY A 88 14.09 -2.81 -29.33
N LEU A 89 13.50 -3.07 -28.15
CA LEU A 89 13.11 -1.96 -27.26
C LEU A 89 14.33 -1.43 -26.51
N ARG A 90 14.66 -0.15 -26.77
CA ARG A 90 15.82 0.58 -26.25
C ARG A 90 15.87 0.57 -24.71
N HIS A 91 17.09 0.50 -24.20
CA HIS A 91 17.48 0.41 -22.78
C HIS A 91 16.98 1.59 -21.92
N GLY A 92 15.74 1.54 -21.47
CA GLY A 92 15.30 2.32 -20.30
C GLY A 92 15.57 1.52 -19.03
N VAL A 93 16.04 2.18 -17.97
CA VAL A 93 16.10 1.57 -16.64
C VAL A 93 14.66 1.42 -16.14
N SER A 94 14.24 0.19 -15.86
CA SER A 94 12.90 -0.09 -15.34
C SER A 94 12.72 0.57 -13.97
N PRO A 95 11.57 1.22 -13.70
CA PRO A 95 11.26 1.77 -12.38
C PRO A 95 11.44 0.75 -11.25
N THR A 96 11.09 -0.51 -11.48
CA THR A 96 11.30 -1.58 -10.49
C THR A 96 12.75 -1.64 -9.99
N ALA A 97 13.73 -1.53 -10.90
CA ALA A 97 15.14 -1.59 -10.52
C ALA A 97 15.59 -0.35 -9.73
N GLN A 98 15.05 0.82 -10.06
CA GLN A 98 15.35 2.07 -9.36
C GLN A 98 14.72 2.14 -7.97
N LEU A 99 13.54 1.55 -7.81
CA LEU A 99 12.75 1.59 -6.57
C LEU A 99 13.03 0.40 -5.64
N ALA A 100 13.76 -0.62 -6.12
CA ALA A 100 14.04 -1.83 -5.36
C ALA A 100 14.75 -1.54 -4.03
N GLY A 101 14.19 -2.06 -2.94
CA GLY A 101 14.74 -1.93 -1.59
C GLY A 101 14.51 -0.57 -0.93
N LEU A 102 13.83 0.37 -1.59
CA LEU A 102 13.40 1.62 -0.94
C LEU A 102 12.12 1.37 -0.13
N HIS A 103 11.99 2.08 0.99
CA HIS A 103 10.83 2.02 1.88
C HIS A 103 10.46 3.40 2.39
N GLY A 104 9.19 3.58 2.82
CA GLY A 104 8.68 4.79 3.45
C GLY A 104 9.02 6.07 2.67
N ASN A 105 9.55 7.08 3.38
CA ASN A 105 9.86 8.40 2.82
C ASN A 105 10.87 8.39 1.66
N ASP A 106 11.80 7.43 1.64
CA ASP A 106 12.79 7.35 0.56
C ASP A 106 12.14 6.79 -0.71
N LEU A 107 11.23 5.81 -0.58
CA LEU A 107 10.40 5.33 -1.69
C LEU A 107 9.47 6.43 -2.18
N PHE A 108 8.81 7.15 -1.27
CA PHE A 108 7.96 8.28 -1.63
C PHE A 108 8.73 9.34 -2.44
N ARG A 109 9.90 9.76 -1.95
CA ARG A 109 10.73 10.75 -2.65
C ARG A 109 11.16 10.26 -4.02
N ALA A 110 11.52 8.98 -4.13
CA ALA A 110 11.90 8.38 -5.41
C ALA A 110 10.72 8.33 -6.39
N LEU A 111 9.52 8.02 -5.92
CA LEU A 111 8.28 8.06 -6.72
C LEU A 111 7.97 9.48 -7.19
N MET A 112 8.05 10.48 -6.32
CA MET A 112 7.79 11.88 -6.69
C MET A 112 8.85 12.45 -7.64
N ALA A 113 10.07 11.92 -7.60
CA ALA A 113 11.14 12.26 -8.55
C ALA A 113 11.06 11.47 -9.86
N LEU A 114 10.23 10.43 -9.94
CA LEU A 114 10.12 9.58 -11.11
C LEU A 114 9.39 10.34 -12.23
N GLN A 115 10.12 10.65 -13.30
CA GLN A 115 9.56 11.27 -14.50
C GLN A 115 9.52 10.25 -15.62
N LEU A 116 8.34 9.74 -15.92
CA LEU A 116 8.13 8.88 -17.08
C LEU A 116 7.61 9.73 -18.25
N PRO A 117 8.26 9.66 -19.44
CA PRO A 117 7.76 10.34 -20.62
C PRO A 117 6.41 9.73 -21.05
N VAL A 118 5.59 10.49 -21.78
CA VAL A 118 4.32 10.00 -22.34
C VAL A 118 4.51 8.77 -23.25
N THR A 119 5.71 8.63 -23.83
CA THR A 119 6.10 7.48 -24.67
C THR A 119 6.66 6.30 -23.87
N ALA A 120 6.63 6.35 -22.54
CA ALA A 120 7.11 5.27 -21.70
C ALA A 120 6.32 3.97 -21.99
N PRO A 121 6.98 2.81 -21.91
CA PRO A 121 6.29 1.53 -21.97
C PRO A 121 5.21 1.45 -20.86
N PRO A 122 3.99 0.96 -21.14
CA PRO A 122 2.92 0.87 -20.14
C PRO A 122 3.32 0.01 -18.94
N GLU A 123 4.24 -0.94 -19.14
CA GLU A 123 4.79 -1.77 -18.08
C GLU A 123 5.53 -0.90 -17.03
N PHE A 124 6.24 0.15 -17.44
CA PHE A 124 6.95 1.05 -16.52
C PHE A 124 5.99 1.90 -15.69
N CYS A 125 4.91 2.40 -16.29
CA CYS A 125 3.87 3.12 -15.56
C CYS A 125 3.18 2.22 -14.52
N LEU A 126 2.90 0.96 -14.88
CA LEU A 126 2.31 -0.03 -13.97
C LEU A 126 3.27 -0.42 -12.84
N GLU A 127 4.58 -0.50 -13.08
CA GLU A 127 5.58 -0.72 -12.03
C GLU A 127 5.60 0.42 -11.01
N ALA A 128 5.59 1.67 -11.48
CA ALA A 128 5.54 2.85 -10.62
C ALA A 128 4.24 2.89 -9.81
N THR A 129 3.11 2.59 -10.45
CA THR A 129 1.79 2.50 -9.80
C THR A 129 1.78 1.41 -8.73
N LEU A 130 2.32 0.23 -9.03
CA LEU A 130 2.41 -0.88 -8.08
C LEU A 130 3.24 -0.50 -6.86
N ALA A 131 4.40 0.13 -7.05
CA ALA A 131 5.25 0.60 -5.95
C ALA A 131 4.55 1.65 -5.08
N ALA A 132 3.82 2.60 -5.68
CA ALA A 132 3.02 3.58 -4.95
C ALA A 132 1.87 2.93 -4.15
N GLN A 133 1.14 1.97 -4.74
CA GLN A 133 0.08 1.24 -4.05
C GLN A 133 0.63 0.40 -2.89
N SER A 134 1.80 -0.23 -3.07
CA SER A 134 2.48 -0.96 -2.00
C SER A 134 2.90 -0.02 -0.87
N LEU A 135 3.38 1.19 -1.18
CA LEU A 135 3.71 2.20 -0.17
C LEU A 135 2.47 2.60 0.64
N ILE A 136 1.33 2.89 -0.01
CA ILE A 136 0.06 3.19 0.67
C ILE A 136 -0.32 2.07 1.66
N VAL A 137 -0.20 0.80 1.24
CA VAL A 137 -0.47 -0.35 2.10
C VAL A 137 0.45 -0.35 3.33
N HIS A 138 1.75 -0.07 3.15
CA HIS A 138 2.72 -0.02 4.24
C HIS A 138 2.44 1.16 5.18
N ASP A 139 2.14 2.34 4.66
CA ASP A 139 1.85 3.54 5.43
C ASP A 139 0.55 3.39 6.25
N HIS A 140 -0.51 2.81 5.67
CA HIS A 140 -1.72 2.45 6.42
C HIS A 140 -1.42 1.48 7.56
N LEU A 141 -0.54 0.49 7.35
CA LEU A 141 -0.15 -0.45 8.39
C LEU A 141 0.61 0.24 9.52
N ASP A 142 1.57 1.10 9.19
CA ASP A 142 2.35 1.85 10.17
C ASP A 142 1.48 2.83 10.96
N LEU A 143 0.52 3.51 10.31
CA LEU A 143 -0.47 4.34 10.99
C LEU A 143 -1.31 3.52 11.99
N PHE A 144 -1.81 2.36 11.58
CA PHE A 144 -2.59 1.49 12.47
C PHE A 144 -1.77 1.01 13.67
N ILE A 145 -0.50 0.62 13.46
CA ILE A 145 0.41 0.27 14.54
C ILE A 145 0.57 1.45 15.49
N HIS A 146 0.80 2.65 14.96
CA HIS A 146 0.97 3.86 15.77
C HIS A 146 -0.28 4.18 16.59
N LEU A 147 -1.48 4.11 16.01
CA LEU A 147 -2.75 4.30 16.72
C LEU A 147 -2.95 3.29 17.84
N CYS A 148 -2.58 2.03 17.61
CA CYS A 148 -2.62 1.01 18.65
C CYS A 148 -1.59 1.28 19.75
N GLU A 149 -0.38 1.74 19.40
CA GLU A 149 0.66 2.10 20.36
C GLU A 149 0.21 3.27 21.24
N GLU A 150 -0.34 4.32 20.65
CA GLU A 150 -0.89 5.49 21.35
C GLU A 150 -2.03 5.11 22.29
N ALA A 151 -3.01 4.35 21.79
CA ALA A 151 -4.17 3.93 22.56
C ALA A 151 -3.82 2.99 23.74
N THR A 152 -2.72 2.24 23.61
CA THR A 152 -2.31 1.25 24.62
C THR A 152 -1.29 1.79 25.61
N PHE A 153 -0.39 2.69 25.19
CA PHE A 153 0.80 3.06 25.97
C PHE A 153 0.91 4.53 26.37
N ASN A 154 0.38 5.48 25.59
CA ASN A 154 0.83 6.87 25.69
C ASN A 154 -0.17 7.92 26.17
N GLY A 155 -1.47 7.62 26.30
CA GLY A 155 -2.43 8.51 26.97
C GLY A 155 -2.48 9.95 26.45
N ASP A 156 -3.40 10.21 25.52
CA ASP A 156 -3.99 11.52 25.16
C ASP A 156 -3.03 12.66 24.73
N SER A 157 -2.46 12.53 23.52
CA SER A 157 -1.79 13.64 22.79
C SER A 157 -2.55 13.97 21.48
N THR A 158 -3.77 14.48 21.60
CA THR A 158 -4.70 14.74 20.49
C THR A 158 -4.18 15.69 19.41
N ALA A 159 -3.53 16.81 19.77
CA ALA A 159 -3.10 17.81 18.78
C ALA A 159 -1.94 17.35 17.87
N VAL A 160 -1.00 16.58 18.41
CA VAL A 160 0.10 16.01 17.61
C VAL A 160 -0.43 14.91 16.69
N ASN A 161 -1.41 14.14 17.16
CA ASN A 161 -2.05 13.08 16.37
C ASN A 161 -2.87 13.67 15.20
N GLU A 162 -3.58 14.79 15.42
CA GLU A 162 -4.31 15.49 14.35
C GLU A 162 -3.37 16.05 13.27
N PHE A 163 -2.27 16.71 13.66
CA PHE A 163 -1.30 17.25 12.70
C PHE A 163 -0.64 16.13 11.88
N ASN A 164 -0.22 15.05 12.54
CA ASN A 164 0.36 13.89 11.86
C ASN A 164 -0.65 13.22 10.92
N PHE A 165 -1.93 13.16 11.30
CA PHE A 165 -2.99 12.62 10.45
C PHE A 165 -3.22 13.48 9.19
N MET A 166 -3.17 14.81 9.30
CA MET A 166 -3.30 15.69 8.13
C MET A 166 -2.14 15.50 7.14
N VAL A 167 -0.90 15.43 7.64
CA VAL A 167 0.29 15.16 6.81
C VAL A 167 0.19 13.77 6.17
N PHE A 168 -0.29 12.78 6.92
CA PHE A 168 -0.56 11.44 6.41
C PHE A 168 -1.57 11.48 5.24
N MET A 169 -2.69 12.18 5.40
CA MET A 169 -3.70 12.26 4.33
C MET A 169 -3.17 12.98 3.09
N ASP A 170 -2.39 14.05 3.25
CA ASP A 170 -1.73 14.74 2.12
C ASP A 170 -0.77 13.80 1.38
N HIS A 171 -0.02 12.99 2.12
CA HIS A 171 0.86 11.96 1.59
C HIS A 171 0.10 10.93 0.75
N ILE A 172 -0.99 10.36 1.29
CA ILE A 172 -1.83 9.39 0.58
C ILE A 172 -2.47 10.01 -0.66
N ASN A 173 -3.06 11.21 -0.55
CA ASN A 173 -3.66 11.91 -1.69
C ASN A 173 -2.65 12.15 -2.82
N THR A 174 -1.42 12.48 -2.45
CA THR A 174 -0.32 12.68 -3.42
C THR A 174 0.01 11.38 -4.15
N LEU A 175 0.11 10.25 -3.44
CA LEU A 175 0.33 8.93 -4.02
C LEU A 175 -0.84 8.49 -4.91
N GLU A 176 -2.09 8.71 -4.48
CA GLU A 176 -3.28 8.37 -5.27
C GLU A 176 -3.33 9.16 -6.59
N LYS A 177 -3.04 10.45 -6.54
CA LYS A 177 -2.95 11.28 -7.75
C LYS A 177 -1.84 10.78 -8.69
N PHE A 178 -0.66 10.50 -8.14
CA PHE A 178 0.46 9.94 -8.90
C PHE A 178 0.08 8.62 -9.58
N MET A 179 -0.57 7.70 -8.85
CA MET A 179 -1.04 6.43 -9.40
C MET A 179 -2.03 6.63 -10.54
N GLN A 180 -3.01 7.52 -10.36
CA GLN A 180 -4.02 7.77 -11.39
C GLN A 180 -3.39 8.29 -12.69
N GLU A 181 -2.48 9.26 -12.59
CA GLU A 181 -1.75 9.79 -13.75
C GLU A 181 -0.97 8.69 -14.50
N HIS A 182 -0.33 7.78 -13.76
CA HIS A 182 0.42 6.67 -14.35
C HIS A 182 -0.47 5.57 -14.94
N ILE A 183 -1.62 5.29 -14.34
CA ILE A 183 -2.63 4.39 -14.89
C ILE A 183 -3.16 4.94 -16.22
N ASP A 184 -3.50 6.23 -16.28
CA ASP A 184 -4.01 6.88 -17.49
C ASP A 184 -2.98 6.83 -18.62
N LEU A 185 -1.70 7.06 -18.30
CA LEU A 185 -0.60 6.90 -19.26
C LEU A 185 -0.48 5.46 -19.78
N ALA A 186 -0.59 4.47 -18.89
CA ALA A 186 -0.53 3.06 -19.29
C ALA A 186 -1.69 2.68 -20.24
N ASP A 187 -2.91 3.15 -19.97
CA ASP A 187 -4.10 2.88 -20.79
C ASP A 187 -4.07 3.59 -22.14
N ALA A 188 -3.56 4.83 -22.18
CA ALA A 188 -3.34 5.56 -23.42
C ALA A 188 -2.34 4.82 -24.33
N ALA A 189 -1.23 4.33 -23.77
CA ALA A 189 -0.23 3.57 -24.53
C ALA A 189 -0.80 2.25 -25.07
N ALA A 190 -1.62 1.54 -24.29
CA ALA A 190 -2.28 0.30 -24.72
C ALA A 190 -3.24 0.53 -25.90
N THR A 191 -4.03 1.61 -25.84
CA THR A 191 -4.99 1.98 -26.90
C THR A 191 -4.29 2.37 -28.20
N SER A 192 -3.16 3.10 -28.10
CA SER A 192 -2.33 3.43 -29.26
C SER A 192 -1.79 2.17 -29.96
N ARG A 193 -1.37 1.15 -29.22
CA ARG A 193 -0.87 -0.12 -29.80
C ARG A 193 -1.98 -0.87 -30.55
N ALA A 194 -3.20 -0.92 -29.99
CA ALA A 194 -4.33 -1.63 -30.60
C ALA A 194 -4.76 -1.00 -31.94
N THR A 195 -4.80 0.32 -32.02
CA THR A 195 -5.15 1.05 -33.26
C THR A 195 -4.10 0.90 -34.36
N THR A 196 -2.82 0.75 -34.01
CA THR A 196 -1.76 0.51 -35.01
C THR A 196 -1.78 -0.95 -35.52
N GLY A 197 -2.27 -1.89 -34.71
CA GLY A 197 -2.39 -3.31 -35.09
C GLY A 197 -3.56 -3.62 -36.02
N GLN A 198 -4.63 -2.81 -36.00
CA GLN A 198 -5.79 -2.95 -36.89
C GLN A 198 -5.61 -2.28 -38.27
N ALA A 199 -4.59 -1.44 -38.44
CA ALA A 199 -4.31 -0.72 -39.68
C ALA A 199 -3.41 -1.49 -40.67
N LYS A 200 -3.33 -2.82 -40.57
CA LYS A 200 -2.52 -3.68 -41.45
C LYS A 200 -3.36 -4.72 -42.18
#